data_AF-A0A1G9N2D9-F1
#
_entry.id   AF-A0A1G9N2D9-F1
#
_cell.length_a   1.000
_cell.length_b   1.000
_cell.length_c   1.000
_cell.angle_alpha   90.00
_cell.angle_beta   90.00
_cell.angle_gamma   90.00
#
_symmetry.space_group_name_H-M   'P 1'
#
loop_
_entity.id
_entity.type
_entity.pdbx_description
1 polymer ?
#
loop_
_entity_poly.entity_id
_entity_poly.type
_entity_poly.pdbx_seq_one_letter_code
_entity_poly.pdbx_strand_id
1 'polypeptide(L)' 'MRSKSGRTGGQDGVGEIGKMMGIVSGYVIRHEQEMVYIAGDTIWCDEVKAALDLKKFTSFI' A
#
# COMPACT_ATOMS: atom_id res chain seq x y z
N MET A 1 -20.03 -0.18 14.58
CA MET A 1 -19.67 0.01 13.16
C MET A 1 -18.29 -0.60 12.94
N ARG A 2 -18.06 -1.43 11.91
CA ARG A 2 -16.84 -2.27 11.77
C ARG A 2 -15.93 -1.67 10.70
N SER A 3 -14.68 -1.32 11.05
CA SER A 3 -13.69 -0.84 10.09
C SER A 3 -13.40 -1.92 9.04
N LYS A 4 -13.25 -1.53 7.77
CA LYS A 4 -12.86 -2.43 6.67
C LYS A 4 -11.39 -2.18 6.33
N SER A 5 -10.61 -3.26 6.20
CA SER A 5 -9.21 -3.19 5.75
C SER A 5 -9.00 -4.00 4.47
N GLY A 6 -8.11 -3.50 3.62
CA GLY A 6 -7.64 -4.19 2.41
C GLY A 6 -6.12 -4.23 2.39
N ARG A 7 -5.53 -5.36 1.97
CA ARG A 7 -4.08 -5.52 1.80
C ARG A 7 -3.71 -5.21 0.35
N THR A 8 -2.60 -4.52 0.14
CA THR A 8 -2.01 -4.23 -1.18
C THR A 8 -0.63 -4.86 -1.27
N GLY A 9 -0.15 -5.06 -2.50
CA GLY A 9 1.25 -5.41 -2.75
C GLY A 9 2.19 -4.22 -2.63
N GLY A 10 3.47 -4.49 -2.83
CA GLY A 10 4.58 -3.53 -2.87
C GLY A 10 5.88 -4.26 -3.24
N GLN A 11 6.95 -3.50 -3.45
CA GLN A 11 8.27 -4.01 -3.83
C GLN A 11 9.35 -3.33 -2.99
N ASP A 12 10.26 -4.12 -2.42
CA ASP A 12 11.40 -3.63 -1.64
C ASP A 12 12.63 -3.49 -2.54
N GLY A 13 12.61 -2.49 -3.43
CA GLY A 13 13.71 -2.19 -4.36
C GLY A 13 13.53 -2.73 -5.78
N VAL A 14 14.61 -2.68 -6.57
CA VAL A 14 14.61 -3.00 -8.01
C VAL A 14 15.72 -3.99 -8.39
N GLY A 15 15.63 -4.55 -9.60
CA GLY A 15 16.66 -5.41 -10.17
C GLY A 15 16.78 -6.75 -9.46
N GLU A 16 17.95 -7.39 -9.56
CA GLU A 16 18.19 -8.70 -8.94
C GLU A 16 18.14 -8.66 -7.42
N ILE A 17 18.60 -7.56 -6.80
CA ILE A 17 18.51 -7.41 -5.34
C ILE A 17 17.05 -7.36 -4.90
N GLY A 18 16.20 -6.57 -5.56
CA GLY A 18 14.77 -6.50 -5.24
C GLY A 18 14.04 -7.84 -5.35
N LYS A 19 14.46 -8.71 -6.30
CA LYS A 19 13.92 -10.08 -6.42
C LYS A 19 14.30 -11.00 -5.25
N MET A 20 15.39 -10.69 -4.56
CA MET A 20 15.84 -11.44 -3.38
C MET A 20 15.21 -10.92 -2.08
N MET A 21 14.59 -9.74 -2.10
CA MET A 21 13.93 -9.15 -0.94
C MET A 21 12.60 -9.85 -0.61
N GLY A 22 12.13 -9.62 0.62
CA GLY A 22 10.91 -10.24 1.12
C GLY A 22 9.63 -9.69 0.47
N ILE A 23 8.51 -10.36 0.75
CA ILE A 23 7.19 -9.87 0.34
C ILE A 23 6.86 -8.60 1.13
N VAL A 24 6.59 -7.50 0.42
CA VAL A 24 6.09 -6.27 1.02
C VAL A 24 4.57 -6.24 0.98
N SER A 25 3.96 -5.57 1.96
CA SER A 25 2.51 -5.38 2.01
C SER A 25 2.17 -3.99 2.51
N GLY A 26 1.26 -3.34 1.78
CA GLY A 26 0.57 -2.16 2.26
C GLY A 26 -0.80 -2.50 2.82
N TYR A 27 -1.39 -1.57 3.57
CA TYR A 27 -2.73 -1.68 4.13
C TYR A 27 -3.53 -0.40 3.91
N VAL A 28 -4.77 -0.57 3.47
CA VAL A 28 -5.77 0.50 3.44
C VAL A 28 -6.70 0.30 4.62
N ILE A 29 -6.76 1.29 5.50
CA ILE A 29 -7.68 1.33 6.65
C ILE A 29 -8.77 2.35 6.34
N ARG A 30 -10.04 1.93 6.49
CA ARG A 30 -11.19 2.81 6.32
C ARG A 30 -12.00 2.92 7.59
N HIS A 31 -12.27 4.16 7.99
CA HIS A 31 -13.16 4.48 9.09
C HIS A 31 -14.01 5.69 8.70
N GLU A 32 -15.33 5.49 8.61
CA GLU A 32 -16.28 6.50 8.16
C GLU A 32 -15.89 7.11 6.80
N GLN A 33 -15.61 8.40 6.74
CA GLN A 33 -15.19 9.13 5.55
C GLN A 33 -13.66 9.19 5.38
N GLU A 34 -12.93 8.71 6.38
CA GLU A 34 -11.48 8.74 6.40
C GLU A 34 -10.87 7.47 5.84
N MET A 35 -9.82 7.66 5.05
CA MET A 35 -9.05 6.57 4.48
C MET A 35 -7.56 6.85 4.59
N VAL A 36 -6.86 5.91 5.23
CA VAL A 36 -5.41 5.95 5.40
C VAL A 36 -4.81 4.78 4.63
N TYR A 37 -3.77 5.08 3.86
CA TYR A 37 -2.93 4.07 3.23
C TYR A 37 -1.57 4.03 3.93
N ILE A 38 -1.21 2.84 4.39
CA ILE A 38 0.11 2.52 4.95
C ILE A 38 0.82 1.72 3.87
N ALA A 39 1.84 2.31 3.25
CA ALA A 39 2.49 1.68 2.09
C ALA A 39 3.34 0.46 2.46
N GLY A 40 3.91 0.48 3.68
CA GLY A 40 4.95 -0.46 4.09
C GLY A 40 6.32 -0.03 3.52
N ASP A 41 7.32 -0.89 3.68
CA ASP A 41 8.68 -0.65 3.17
C ASP A 41 8.73 -0.96 1.67
N THR A 42 8.17 -0.08 0.85
CA THR A 42 8.06 -0.25 -0.60
C THR A 42 8.59 0.95 -1.36
N ILE A 43 9.21 0.69 -2.51
CA ILE A 43 9.45 1.71 -3.51
C ILE A 43 8.17 2.07 -4.27
N TRP A 44 8.26 3.13 -5.07
CA TRP A 44 7.23 3.45 -6.06
C TRP A 44 7.19 2.39 -7.17
N CYS A 45 6.06 1.69 -7.27
CA CYS A 45 5.82 0.59 -8.21
C CYS A 45 4.35 0.55 -8.65
N ASP A 46 4.01 -0.33 -9.60
CA ASP A 46 2.66 -0.42 -10.16
C ASP A 46 1.62 -0.84 -9.12
N GLU A 47 1.99 -1.66 -8.13
CA GLU A 47 1.10 -2.07 -7.04
C GLU A 47 0.71 -0.89 -6.13
N VAL A 48 1.69 -0.04 -5.80
CA VAL A 48 1.47 1.19 -5.02
C VAL A 48 0.63 2.17 -5.83
N LYS A 49 0.96 2.37 -7.10
CA LYS A 49 0.18 3.24 -7.99
C LYS A 49 -1.27 2.76 -8.10
N ALA A 50 -1.50 1.47 -8.30
CA ALA A 50 -2.85 0.90 -8.35
C ALA A 50 -3.60 1.08 -7.03
N ALA A 51 -2.93 0.94 -5.88
CA ALA A 51 -3.55 1.21 -4.58
C ALA A 51 -4.03 2.66 -4.47
N LEU A 52 -3.22 3.61 -4.94
CA LEU A 52 -3.49 5.04 -4.93
C LEU A 52 -4.58 5.46 -5.92
N ASP A 53 -4.58 4.90 -7.12
CA ASP A 53 -5.55 5.23 -8.17
C ASP A 53 -6.98 4.79 -7.82
N LEU A 54 -7.12 3.76 -6.97
CA LEU A 54 -8.43 3.23 -6.59
C LEU A 54 -9.26 4.20 -5.74
N LYS A 55 -8.65 5.17 -5.03
CA LYS A 55 -9.33 6.00 -4.01
C LYS A 55 -8.69 7.37 -3.81
N LYS A 56 -9.51 8.34 -3.39
CA LYS A 56 -9.00 9.57 -2.75
C LYS A 56 -8.74 9.28 -1.28
N PHE A 57 -7.47 9.14 -0.92
CA PHE A 57 -7.05 8.99 0.47
C PHE A 57 -6.92 10.35 1.13
N THR A 58 -7.24 10.44 2.42
CA THR A 58 -7.05 11.66 3.19
C THR A 58 -5.62 11.78 3.71
N SER A 59 -4.92 10.66 3.89
CA SER A 59 -3.55 10.65 4.42
C SER A 59 -2.74 9.43 3.95
N PHE A 60 -1.42 9.61 3.86
CA PHE A 60 -0.43 8.61 3.44
C PHE A 60 0.67 8.54 4.49
N ILE A 61 1.02 7.32 4.92
CA ILE A 61 2.04 7.05 5.94
C ILE A 61 2.97 5.94 5.44
#